data_AF-A0A348ZYF5-F1
#
_entry.id   AF-A0A348ZYF5-F1
#
_cell.length_a   1.000
_cell.length_b   1.000
_cell.length_c   1.000
_cell.angle_alpha   90.00
_cell.angle_beta   90.00
_cell.angle_gamma   90.00
#
_symmetry.space_group_name_H-M   'P 1'
#
loop_
_entity.id
_entity.type
_entity.pdbx_description
1 polymer ?
#
loop_
_entity_poly.entity_id
_entity_poly.type
_entity_poly.pdbx_seq_one_letter_code
_entity_poly.pdbx_strand_id
1 'polypeptide(L)' 'MVRAGDREFPWREGMTVSDILHQLDDGYPYPVARVNGRLVSQPDFPRASVPDGSEVFLIPLIAGG' A
#
# COMPACT_ATOMS: atom_id res chain seq x y z
N MET A 1 -8.13 -3.71 -11.00
CA MET A 1 -7.71 -4.51 -9.83
C MET A 1 -6.38 -3.98 -9.31
N VAL A 2 -6.14 -4.02 -8.00
CA VAL A 2 -4.83 -3.71 -7.38
C VAL A 2 -4.35 -4.93 -6.62
N ARG A 3 -3.04 -5.20 -6.66
CA ARG A 3 -2.41 -6.27 -5.89
C ARG A 3 -1.57 -5.70 -4.77
N ALA A 4 -1.75 -6.19 -3.54
CA ALA A 4 -0.87 -5.89 -2.41
C ALA A 4 -0.44 -7.20 -1.73
N GLY A 5 0.85 -7.56 -1.90
CA GLY A 5 1.34 -8.89 -1.52
C GLY A 5 0.57 -9.99 -2.25
N ASP A 6 0.01 -10.93 -1.48
CA ASP A 6 -0.78 -12.07 -2.01
C ASP A 6 -2.29 -11.76 -2.14
N ARG A 7 -2.71 -10.52 -1.86
CA ARG A 7 -4.13 -10.12 -1.93
C ARG A 7 -4.41 -9.23 -3.14
N GLU A 8 -5.59 -9.43 -3.73
CA GLU A 8 -6.12 -8.59 -4.80
C GLU A 8 -7.40 -7.88 -4.36
N PHE A 9 -7.53 -6.63 -4.78
CA PHE A 9 -8.64 -5.76 -4.41
C PHE A 9 -9.28 -5.14 -5.67
N PRO A 10 -10.61 -4.91 -5.66
CA PRO A 10 -11.25 -4.10 -6.69
C PRO A 10 -10.71 -2.67 -6.60
N TRP A 11 -10.24 -2.15 -7.74
CA TRP A 11 -9.78 -0.77 -7.82
C TRP A 11 -10.98 0.18 -7.91
N ARG A 12 -10.82 1.38 -7.34
CA ARG A 12 -11.76 2.49 -7.50
C ARG A 12 -11.02 3.80 -7.74
N GLU A 13 -11.66 4.74 -8.41
CA GLU A 13 -11.11 6.07 -8.61
C GLU A 13 -10.81 6.75 -7.26
N GLY A 14 -9.67 7.44 -7.19
CA GLY A 14 -9.20 8.10 -5.98
C GLY A 14 -8.66 7.17 -4.89
N MET A 15 -8.50 5.87 -5.15
CA MET A 15 -7.90 4.93 -4.20
C MET A 15 -6.43 5.30 -3.89
N THR A 16 -6.08 5.20 -2.62
CA THR A 16 -4.77 5.54 -2.08
C THR A 16 -4.10 4.34 -1.38
N VAL A 17 -2.83 4.48 -1.01
CA VAL A 17 -2.14 3.45 -0.20
C VAL A 17 -2.84 3.24 1.15
N SER A 18 -3.39 4.31 1.76
CA SER A 18 -4.17 4.19 3.01
C SER A 18 -5.43 3.34 2.83
N ASP A 19 -6.12 3.44 1.69
CA ASP A 19 -7.30 2.62 1.42
C ASP A 19 -6.95 1.13 1.31
N ILE A 20 -5.79 0.80 0.74
CA ILE A 20 -5.28 -0.57 0.66
C ILE A 20 -5.00 -1.12 2.06
N LEU A 21 -4.32 -0.34 2.91
CA LEU A 21 -4.01 -0.74 4.28
C LEU A 21 -5.29 -0.97 5.11
N HIS A 22 -6.30 -0.10 4.97
CA HIS A 22 -7.58 -0.31 5.63
C HIS A 22 -8.32 -1.56 5.15
N GLN A 23 -8.17 -1.97 3.89
CA GLN A 23 -8.76 -3.21 3.36
C GLN A 23 -7.98 -4.46 3.76
N LEU A 24 -6.66 -4.34 3.97
CA LEU A 24 -5.83 -5.42 4.48
C LEU A 24 -6.18 -5.76 5.93
N ASP A 25 -6.36 -4.72 6.76
CA ASP A 25 -6.68 -4.81 8.20
C ASP A 25 -5.82 -5.86 8.94
N ASP A 26 -4.51 -5.91 8.61
CA ASP A 26 -3.58 -6.91 9.14
C ASP A 26 -2.86 -6.46 10.42
N GLY A 27 -3.07 -5.21 10.84
CA GLY A 27 -2.49 -4.61 12.05
C GLY A 27 -0.99 -4.35 11.97
N TYR A 28 -0.32 -4.60 10.84
CA TYR A 28 1.12 -4.42 10.73
C TYR A 28 1.49 -2.95 10.47
N PRO A 29 2.52 -2.41 11.15
CA PRO A 29 3.05 -1.10 10.84
C PRO A 29 3.92 -1.14 9.58
N TYR A 30 3.50 -0.39 8.55
CA TYR A 30 4.22 -0.24 7.29
C TYR A 30 4.80 1.18 7.15
N PRO A 31 6.10 1.39 7.41
CA PRO A 31 6.72 2.70 7.26
C PRO A 31 6.85 3.16 5.80
N VAL A 32 6.94 2.22 4.85
CA VAL A 32 7.16 2.50 3.44
C VAL A 32 6.35 1.53 2.58
N ALA A 33 5.82 2.02 1.48
CA ALA A 33 5.22 1.23 0.41
C ALA A 33 5.90 1.54 -0.92
N ARG A 34 5.94 0.57 -1.84
CA ARG A 34 6.34 0.78 -3.23
C ARG A 34 5.14 0.63 -4.12
N VAL A 35 4.79 1.67 -4.88
CA VAL A 35 3.68 1.67 -5.83
C VAL A 35 4.25 1.88 -7.23
N ASN A 36 4.04 0.93 -8.14
CA ASN A 36 4.55 0.98 -9.53
C ASN A 36 6.03 1.39 -9.62
N GLY A 37 6.86 0.83 -8.75
CA GLY A 37 8.28 1.10 -8.73
C GLY A 37 8.72 2.28 -7.84
N ARG A 38 7.82 3.19 -7.44
CA ARG A 38 8.12 4.38 -6.64
C ARG A 38 7.90 4.13 -5.15
N LEU A 39 8.87 4.54 -4.32
CA LEU A 39 8.73 4.51 -2.87
C LEU A 39 7.86 5.67 -2.37
N VAL A 40 6.98 5.36 -1.42
CA VAL A 40 6.08 6.26 -0.73
C VAL A 40 6.26 6.02 0.77
N SER A 41 6.47 7.09 1.53
CA SER A 41 6.58 7.01 2.98
C SER A 41 5.20 7.09 3.64
N GLN A 42 5.06 6.51 4.83
CA GLN A 42 3.79 6.47 5.57
C GLN A 42 3.03 7.81 5.65
N PRO A 43 3.67 8.98 5.90
CA PRO A 43 2.95 10.26 5.94
C PRO A 43 2.24 10.63 4.64
N ASP A 44 2.71 10.10 3.51
CA ASP A 44 2.16 10.38 2.18
C ASP A 44 1.12 9.35 1.74
N PHE A 45 0.89 8.26 2.50
CA PHE A 45 -0.08 7.22 2.13
C PHE A 45 -1.49 7.74 1.83
N PRO A 46 -2.04 8.73 2.57
CA PRO A 46 -3.37 9.27 2.26
C PRO A 46 -3.42 10.11 0.98
N ARG A 47 -2.27 10.46 0.40
CA ARG A 47 -2.15 11.31 -0.81
C ARG A 47 -1.59 10.56 -2.01
N ALA A 48 -0.95 9.42 -1.78
CA ALA A 48 -0.38 8.59 -2.82
C ALA A 48 -1.47 7.80 -3.52
N SER A 49 -1.89 8.30 -4.68
CA SER A 49 -2.84 7.60 -5.55
C SER A 49 -2.27 6.28 -6.06
N VAL A 50 -3.11 5.26 -6.10
CA VAL A 50 -2.78 3.95 -6.65
C VAL A 50 -3.56 3.79 -7.95
N PRO A 51 -2.90 3.80 -9.12
CA PRO A 51 -3.55 3.55 -10.41
C PRO A 51 -4.17 2.16 -10.52
N ASP A 52 -5.13 1.98 -11.43
CA ASP A 52 -5.64 0.65 -11.74
C ASP A 52 -4.53 -0.26 -12.29
N GLY A 53 -4.58 -1.55 -11.95
CA GLY A 53 -3.58 -2.55 -12.33
C GLY A 53 -2.25 -2.45 -11.56
N SER A 54 -2.16 -1.57 -10.55
CA SER A 54 -0.91 -1.38 -9.81
C SER A 54 -0.58 -2.55 -8.90
N GLU A 55 0.73 -2.79 -8.76
CA GLU A 55 1.28 -3.65 -7.74
C GLU A 55 1.87 -2.80 -6.60
N VAL A 56 1.42 -3.08 -5.38
CA VAL A 56 1.79 -2.39 -4.16
C VAL A 56 2.58 -3.34 -3.26
N PHE A 57 3.82 -2.99 -2.98
CA PHE A 57 4.66 -3.73 -2.04
C PHE A 57 4.72 -2.99 -0.72
N LEU A 58 4.26 -3.62 0.35
CA LEU A 58 4.30 -3.06 1.70
C LEU A 58 5.57 -3.57 2.40
N ILE A 59 6.35 -2.65 2.96
CA ILE A 59 7.60 -2.98 3.65
C ILE A 59 7.33 -2.89 5.15
N PRO A 60 7.17 -4.01 5.88
CA PRO A 60 6.88 -3.97 7.31
C PRO A 60 8.08 -3.47 8.10
N LEU A 61 7.83 -2.80 9.21
CA LEU A 61 8.88 -2.44 10.15
C LEU A 61 9.45 -3.71 10.80
N ILE A 62 10.74 -3.97 10.56
CA ILE A 62 11.49 -5.02 11.28
C ILE A 62 12.40 -4.33 12.29
N ALA A 63 12.02 -4.36 13.56
CA ALA A 63 12.89 -3.91 14.65
C ALA A 63 13.95 -4.99 14.91
N GLY A 64 15.18 -4.77 14.44
CA GLY A 64 16.33 -5.60 14.76
C GLY A 64 16.95 -5.19 16.09
N GLY A 65 17.33 -6.19 16.91
CA GLY A 65 18.13 -6.04 18.12
C GLY A 65 19.52 -6.63 17.94
#